data_AF-A0A955YUG6-F1
#
_entry.id   AF-A0A955YUG6-F1
#
_cell.length_a   1.000
_cell.length_b   1.000
_cell.length_c   1.000
_cell.angle_alpha   90.00
_cell.angle_beta   90.00
_cell.angle_gamma   90.00
#
_symmetry.space_group_name_H-M   'P 1'
#
loop_
_entity.id
_entity.type
_entity.pdbx_description
1 polymer ?
#
loop_
_entity_poly.entity_id
_entity_poly.type
_entity_poly.pdbx_seq_one_letter_code
_entity_poly.pdbx_strand_id
1 'polypeptide(L)'
;MVLDVSFLLEREVGVRRLGVWILGWALVGACGDDDASPTDGGANDGAAICVTDEDCDDGVFCNGDELCLPRNPAADARGCLVEDGPPCPADRCVESEARCQADCTNPDADGDGDRSIACGGGDCDDFDRSRSSLLSEICDPGNVDEDCDETTFGDRDDDSDD
;
A
#
# COMPACT_ATOMS: atom_id res chain seq x y z
N MET A 1 31.56 -53.97 4.95
CA MET A 1 30.58 -54.50 5.92
C MET A 1 30.01 -53.31 6.66
N VAL A 2 28.93 -52.76 6.11
CA VAL A 2 28.17 -51.65 6.71
C VAL A 2 26.74 -51.83 6.19
N LEU A 3 25.89 -52.30 7.11
CA LEU A 3 24.49 -51.93 7.39
C LEU A 3 23.68 -51.30 6.25
N ASP A 4 22.40 -51.57 6.03
CA ASP A 4 21.45 -52.63 6.40
C ASP A 4 20.26 -52.34 5.48
N VAL A 5 19.64 -53.38 4.93
CA VAL A 5 18.52 -53.28 3.99
C VAL A 5 17.25 -53.30 4.83
N SER A 6 16.53 -52.19 4.90
CA SER A 6 15.17 -52.16 5.46
C SER A 6 14.32 -51.13 4.73
N PHE A 7 14.03 -51.47 3.47
CA PHE A 7 12.82 -51.05 2.77
C PHE A 7 11.68 -51.97 3.26
N LEU A 8 10.44 -51.45 3.25
CA LEU A 8 9.16 -52.10 3.56
C LEU A 8 8.65 -51.92 5.00
N LEU A 9 7.70 -50.99 5.14
CA LEU A 9 6.50 -51.20 5.94
C LEU A 9 5.34 -50.34 5.41
N GLU A 10 4.62 -50.91 4.47
CA GLU A 10 3.25 -50.61 4.08
C GLU A 10 2.33 -50.50 5.30
N ARG A 11 1.41 -49.52 5.30
CA ARG A 11 0.13 -49.61 6.00
C ARG A 11 -0.90 -48.66 5.40
N GLU A 12 -1.67 -49.21 4.46
CA GLU A 12 -3.00 -48.71 4.10
C GLU A 12 -3.93 -48.85 5.31
N VAL A 13 -4.59 -47.78 5.74
CA VAL A 13 -5.69 -47.85 6.71
C VAL A 13 -6.88 -47.01 6.21
N GLY A 14 -7.75 -47.69 5.46
CA GLY A 14 -9.20 -47.72 5.67
C GLY A 14 -9.96 -46.40 5.72
N VAL A 15 -10.50 -45.99 4.57
CA VAL A 15 -11.63 -45.06 4.48
C VAL A 15 -12.87 -45.71 5.10
N ARG A 16 -13.33 -45.22 6.26
CA ARG A 16 -14.64 -45.57 6.85
C ARG A 16 -15.57 -44.38 6.77
N ARG A 17 -16.47 -44.42 5.79
CA ARG A 17 -17.65 -43.55 5.68
C ARG A 17 -18.68 -43.97 6.74
N LEU A 18 -19.02 -43.09 7.68
CA LEU A 18 -20.31 -43.06 8.39
C LEU A 18 -20.47 -41.65 8.97
N GLY A 19 -21.54 -40.97 8.55
CA GLY A 19 -21.65 -39.52 8.57
C GLY A 19 -22.40 -38.90 9.74
N VAL A 20 -22.73 -37.61 9.51
CA VAL A 20 -23.95 -36.92 9.98
C VAL A 20 -23.89 -36.49 11.47
N TRP A 21 -24.24 -35.28 11.95
CA TRP A 21 -24.94 -34.07 11.47
C TRP A 21 -24.64 -32.91 12.48
N ILE A 22 -24.49 -31.67 11.97
CA ILE A 22 -25.17 -30.41 12.42
C ILE A 22 -24.70 -29.57 13.64
N LEU A 23 -24.56 -28.26 13.33
CA LEU A 23 -24.68 -26.99 14.10
C LEU A 23 -23.67 -26.76 15.24
N GLY A 24 -23.00 -25.62 15.36
CA GLY A 24 -23.14 -24.34 14.67
C GLY A 24 -22.38 -23.26 15.44
N TRP A 25 -22.00 -22.21 14.71
CA TRP A 25 -21.64 -20.87 15.18
C TRP A 25 -20.36 -20.74 16.03
N ALA A 26 -19.23 -20.73 15.32
CA ALA A 26 -18.10 -19.91 15.72
C ALA A 26 -18.40 -18.46 15.31
N LEU A 27 -18.68 -17.59 16.29
CA LEU A 27 -18.58 -16.15 16.11
C LEU A 27 -17.09 -15.81 16.07
N VAL A 28 -16.50 -15.94 14.89
CA VAL A 28 -15.32 -15.14 14.55
C VAL A 28 -15.91 -13.84 14.02
N GLY A 29 -15.78 -12.76 14.79
CA GLY A 29 -15.89 -11.43 14.22
C GLY A 29 -14.69 -11.25 13.30
N ALA A 30 -14.81 -11.75 12.08
CA ALA A 30 -13.93 -11.41 10.98
C ALA A 30 -14.36 -10.03 10.50
N CYS A 31 -13.46 -9.04 10.58
CA CYS A 31 -13.47 -7.93 9.64
C CYS A 31 -13.06 -8.53 8.29
N GLY A 32 -14.02 -8.93 7.47
CA GLY A 32 -13.68 -9.64 6.24
C GLY A 32 -14.88 -10.21 5.54
N ASP A 33 -15.78 -9.33 5.13
CA ASP A 33 -16.69 -9.58 4.02
C ASP A 33 -17.01 -8.21 3.43
N ASP A 34 -16.31 -7.86 2.37
CA ASP A 34 -16.87 -7.26 1.16
C ASP A 34 -15.77 -7.26 0.09
N ASP A 35 -15.67 -8.38 -0.63
CA ASP A 35 -15.06 -8.45 -1.96
C ASP A 35 -15.85 -7.53 -2.91
N ALA A 36 -15.64 -6.21 -2.79
CA ALA A 36 -15.94 -5.27 -3.85
C ALA A 36 -14.78 -5.36 -4.85
N SER A 37 -14.91 -6.28 -5.81
CA SER A 37 -14.08 -6.24 -7.02
C SER A 37 -14.11 -4.82 -7.62
N PRO A 38 -12.96 -4.27 -8.05
CA PRO A 38 -12.91 -2.93 -8.59
C PRO A 38 -13.80 -2.87 -9.83
N THR A 39 -14.62 -1.84 -9.89
CA THR A 39 -15.32 -1.52 -11.13
C THR A 39 -14.28 -0.93 -12.06
N ASP A 40 -13.69 -1.76 -12.92
CA ASP A 40 -13.00 -1.31 -14.13
C ASP A 40 -14.02 -0.54 -14.99
N GLY A 41 -14.06 0.77 -14.78
CA GLY A 41 -15.03 1.70 -15.37
C GLY A 41 -14.38 2.89 -16.05
N GLY A 42 -13.13 2.76 -16.51
CA GLY A 42 -12.55 3.69 -17.46
C GLY A 42 -13.30 3.61 -18.80
N ALA A 43 -14.22 4.55 -19.03
CA ALA A 43 -14.52 5.19 -20.32
C ALA A 43 -15.94 5.81 -20.29
N ASN A 44 -16.07 6.97 -19.65
CA ASN A 44 -17.18 7.86 -19.96
C ASN A 44 -16.85 8.55 -21.29
N ASP A 45 -17.39 8.05 -22.40
CA ASP A 45 -17.24 8.61 -23.78
C ASP A 45 -17.91 9.99 -23.98
N GLY A 46 -18.02 10.76 -22.91
CA GLY A 46 -18.17 12.21 -22.89
C GLY A 46 -17.54 12.63 -21.58
N ALA A 47 -16.36 13.28 -21.65
CA ALA A 47 -15.56 13.53 -20.46
C ALA A 47 -16.39 14.25 -19.41
N ALA A 48 -16.82 13.49 -18.40
CA ALA A 48 -17.51 14.04 -17.26
C ALA A 48 -16.55 15.02 -16.58
N ILE A 49 -17.12 16.07 -16.00
CA ILE A 49 -16.36 16.92 -15.10
C ILE A 49 -15.88 16.03 -13.95
N CYS A 50 -14.59 16.12 -13.61
CA CYS A 50 -13.99 15.34 -12.54
C CYS A 50 -14.73 15.59 -11.21
N VAL A 51 -14.71 14.60 -10.33
CA VAL A 51 -15.29 14.64 -8.99
C VAL A 51 -14.20 14.46 -7.93
N THR A 52 -13.19 13.63 -8.22
CA THR A 52 -12.04 13.35 -7.35
C THR A 52 -10.73 13.48 -8.12
N ASP A 53 -9.62 13.62 -7.41
CA ASP A 53 -8.27 13.71 -8.00
C ASP A 53 -7.94 12.47 -8.85
N GLU A 54 -8.42 11.28 -8.44
CA GLU A 54 -8.34 10.03 -9.21
C GLU A 54 -8.96 10.10 -10.63
N ASP A 55 -9.96 10.96 -10.86
CA ASP A 55 -10.53 11.14 -12.20
C ASP A 55 -9.55 11.86 -13.16
N CYS A 56 -8.57 12.55 -12.56
CA CYS A 56 -7.54 13.30 -13.24
C CYS A 56 -6.24 12.53 -13.41
N ASP A 57 -6.02 11.48 -12.61
CA ASP A 57 -4.84 10.60 -12.69
C ASP A 57 -4.64 10.05 -14.11
N ASP A 58 -3.56 10.47 -14.76
CA ASP A 58 -3.10 10.06 -16.07
C ASP A 58 -2.05 8.92 -16.00
N GLY A 59 -1.71 8.50 -14.78
CA GLY A 59 -0.76 7.46 -14.45
C GLY A 59 0.70 7.90 -14.57
N VAL A 60 0.98 9.21 -14.62
CA VAL A 60 2.33 9.77 -14.74
C VAL A 60 2.73 10.50 -13.45
N PHE A 61 3.40 9.79 -12.54
CA PHE A 61 3.82 10.30 -11.24
C PHE A 61 4.74 11.53 -11.32
N CYS A 62 5.66 11.56 -12.29
CA CYS A 62 6.67 12.60 -12.39
C CYS A 62 6.17 13.91 -13.02
N ASN A 63 4.89 14.04 -13.38
CA ASN A 63 4.37 15.27 -13.97
C ASN A 63 3.81 16.27 -12.92
N GLY A 64 3.57 15.83 -11.68
CA GLY A 64 3.05 16.62 -10.57
C GLY A 64 1.77 16.02 -9.98
N ASP A 65 1.13 16.75 -9.07
CA ASP A 65 -0.12 16.32 -8.44
C ASP A 65 -1.33 16.64 -9.33
N GLU A 66 -2.15 15.64 -9.61
CA GLU A 66 -3.30 15.77 -10.52
C GLU A 66 -4.60 16.07 -9.75
N LEU A 67 -4.90 17.35 -9.60
CA LEU A 67 -6.02 17.83 -8.81
C LEU A 67 -7.30 17.99 -9.64
N CYS A 68 -8.41 17.51 -9.09
CA CYS A 68 -9.72 17.79 -9.61
C CYS A 68 -10.24 19.15 -9.12
N LEU A 69 -10.06 20.17 -9.96
CA LEU A 69 -10.49 21.54 -9.71
C LEU A 69 -11.40 22.10 -10.84
N PRO A 70 -12.68 21.64 -10.94
CA PRO A 70 -13.61 22.03 -12.02
C PRO A 70 -13.89 23.52 -12.22
N ARG A 71 -13.57 24.34 -11.23
CA ARG A 71 -13.81 25.79 -11.24
C ARG A 71 -12.52 26.59 -11.43
N ASN A 72 -11.36 25.95 -11.43
CA ASN A 72 -10.09 26.62 -11.62
C ASN A 72 -9.92 26.99 -13.09
N PRO A 73 -9.65 28.27 -13.44
CA PRO A 73 -9.49 28.70 -14.82
C PRO A 73 -8.24 28.13 -15.52
N ALA A 74 -7.29 27.57 -14.76
CA ALA A 74 -6.12 26.87 -15.30
C ALA A 74 -6.40 25.39 -15.60
N ALA A 75 -7.48 24.82 -15.06
CA ALA A 75 -7.85 23.44 -15.28
C ALA A 75 -8.34 23.19 -16.72
N ASP A 76 -8.23 21.95 -17.17
CA ASP A 76 -8.70 21.52 -18.49
C ASP A 76 -10.24 21.49 -18.61
N ALA A 77 -10.76 21.01 -19.75
CA ALA A 77 -12.20 20.93 -19.98
C ALA A 77 -12.94 19.94 -19.05
N ARG A 78 -12.21 19.02 -18.41
CA ARG A 78 -12.71 18.07 -17.41
C ARG A 78 -12.61 18.64 -16.00
N GLY A 79 -11.88 19.73 -15.80
CA GLY A 79 -11.59 20.28 -14.47
C GLY A 79 -10.30 19.75 -13.87
N CYS A 80 -9.46 19.05 -14.64
CA CYS A 80 -8.19 18.52 -14.15
C CYS A 80 -7.08 19.55 -14.27
N LEU A 81 -6.28 19.69 -13.21
CA LEU A 81 -5.13 20.57 -13.15
C LEU A 81 -3.95 19.82 -12.54
N VAL A 82 -2.82 19.81 -13.24
CA VAL A 82 -1.55 19.36 -12.68
C VAL A 82 -0.94 20.56 -11.95
N GLU A 83 -0.96 20.55 -10.61
CA GLU A 83 -0.26 21.52 -9.78
C GLU A 83 1.04 20.90 -9.25
N ASP A 84 1.94 21.74 -8.73
CA ASP A 84 3.17 21.32 -8.06
C ASP A 84 3.98 20.29 -8.88
N GLY A 85 4.86 20.80 -9.76
CA GLY A 85 5.76 19.96 -10.56
C GLY A 85 6.50 18.91 -9.71
N PRO A 86 7.12 17.90 -10.34
CA PRO A 86 7.39 16.59 -9.76
C PRO A 86 7.81 16.61 -8.28
N PRO A 87 7.33 15.63 -7.48
CA PRO A 87 7.51 15.62 -6.01
C PRO A 87 8.98 15.68 -5.57
N CYS A 88 9.90 15.34 -6.49
CA CYS A 88 11.34 15.48 -6.33
C CYS A 88 11.99 16.07 -7.59
N PRO A 89 13.28 16.48 -7.53
CA PRO A 89 14.04 16.90 -8.69
C PRO A 89 13.94 15.90 -9.86
N ALA A 90 13.79 16.42 -11.09
CA ALA A 90 13.53 15.61 -12.28
C ALA A 90 14.61 14.55 -12.58
N ASP A 91 15.85 14.74 -12.11
CA ASP A 91 16.93 13.74 -12.24
C ASP A 91 16.79 12.56 -11.28
N ARG A 92 15.82 12.60 -10.36
CA ARG A 92 15.58 11.60 -9.32
C ARG A 92 14.18 11.00 -9.36
N CYS A 93 13.28 11.52 -10.17
CA CYS A 93 11.95 10.93 -10.28
C CYS A 93 12.00 9.64 -11.12
N VAL A 94 11.53 8.53 -10.55
CA VAL A 94 11.52 7.20 -11.20
C VAL A 94 10.08 6.82 -11.53
N GLU A 95 9.64 7.24 -12.72
CA GLU A 95 8.27 7.05 -13.21
C GLU A 95 7.80 5.59 -13.13
N SER A 96 8.64 4.63 -13.51
CA SER A 96 8.28 3.20 -13.52
C SER A 96 8.01 2.60 -12.14
N GLU A 97 8.40 3.31 -11.08
CA GLU A 97 8.25 2.87 -9.70
C GLU A 97 7.35 3.84 -8.89
N ALA A 98 6.77 4.85 -9.55
CA ALA A 98 5.96 5.91 -8.93
C ALA A 98 6.60 6.47 -7.63
N ARG A 99 7.91 6.72 -7.68
CA ARG A 99 8.66 7.17 -6.50
C ARG A 99 9.85 8.05 -6.84
N CYS A 100 10.35 8.72 -5.83
CA CYS A 100 11.58 9.49 -5.87
C CYS A 100 12.79 8.62 -5.48
N GLN A 101 13.85 8.67 -6.30
CA GLN A 101 15.13 8.07 -5.97
C GLN A 101 15.80 8.86 -4.85
N ALA A 102 16.13 8.18 -3.76
CA ALA A 102 16.80 8.79 -2.63
C ALA A 102 18.14 9.42 -3.02
N ASP A 103 18.43 10.56 -2.40
CA ASP A 103 19.71 11.24 -2.52
C ASP A 103 20.55 11.06 -1.26
N CYS A 104 21.52 10.17 -1.32
CA CYS A 104 22.37 9.92 -0.16
C CYS A 104 23.35 11.05 0.17
N THR A 105 23.36 12.17 -0.59
CA THR A 105 24.02 13.41 -0.14
C THR A 105 23.17 14.21 0.85
N ASN A 106 21.86 14.02 0.84
CA ASN A 106 20.92 14.44 1.87
C ASN A 106 20.01 13.25 2.27
N PRO A 107 20.53 12.30 3.06
CA PRO A 107 19.89 11.00 3.28
C PRO A 107 18.69 11.02 4.24
N ASP A 108 18.23 12.21 4.64
CA ASP A 108 17.15 12.54 5.59
C ASP A 108 16.53 13.83 5.03
N ALA A 109 15.77 13.68 3.95
CA ALA A 109 15.36 14.77 3.08
C ALA A 109 14.19 15.57 3.65
N ASP A 110 13.33 14.93 4.43
CA ASP A 110 12.26 15.56 5.15
C ASP A 110 12.73 16.14 6.50
N GLY A 111 13.79 15.60 7.14
CA GLY A 111 14.36 16.11 8.38
C GLY A 111 13.71 15.54 9.64
N ASP A 112 13.21 14.32 9.59
CA ASP A 112 12.61 13.59 10.71
C ASP A 112 13.67 12.92 11.62
N GLY A 113 14.90 12.76 11.11
CA GLY A 113 16.05 12.19 11.80
C GLY A 113 16.29 10.70 11.54
N ASP A 114 15.43 10.05 10.76
CA ASP A 114 15.71 8.75 10.15
C ASP A 114 16.36 8.95 8.79
N ARG A 115 17.06 7.94 8.29
CA ARG A 115 17.67 8.01 6.96
C ARG A 115 16.86 7.17 6.00
N SER A 116 16.70 7.62 4.76
CA SER A 116 16.04 6.83 3.72
C SER A 116 16.60 5.41 3.62
N ILE A 117 15.72 4.41 3.45
CA ILE A 117 16.05 2.99 3.26
C ILE A 117 17.07 2.80 2.11
N ALA A 118 16.91 3.54 1.02
CA ALA A 118 17.81 3.46 -0.13
C ALA A 118 19.25 3.96 0.19
N CYS A 119 19.41 4.73 1.27
CA CYS A 119 20.69 5.19 1.80
C CYS A 119 21.17 4.38 3.02
N GLY A 120 20.46 3.29 3.35
CA GLY A 120 20.77 2.36 4.43
C GLY A 120 20.27 2.78 5.81
N GLY A 121 19.23 3.61 5.89
CA GLY A 121 18.44 3.80 7.12
C GLY A 121 17.11 3.05 7.09
N GLY A 122 16.11 3.53 7.85
CA GLY A 122 14.80 2.90 8.00
C GLY A 122 13.63 3.68 7.43
N ASP A 123 13.84 4.88 6.92
CA ASP A 123 12.75 5.74 6.44
C ASP A 123 12.26 5.32 5.04
N CYS A 124 10.95 5.04 4.99
CA CYS A 124 10.21 4.57 3.84
C CYS A 124 9.66 5.71 2.97
N ASP A 125 9.55 6.93 3.49
CA ASP A 125 9.10 8.13 2.79
C ASP A 125 9.90 9.37 3.20
N ASP A 126 11.04 9.57 2.54
CA ASP A 126 12.01 10.68 2.73
C ASP A 126 11.43 12.08 2.39
N PHE A 127 10.11 12.19 2.17
CA PHE A 127 9.38 13.42 1.90
C PHE A 127 8.24 13.68 2.91
N ASP A 128 7.95 12.75 3.82
CA ASP A 128 6.89 12.87 4.83
C ASP A 128 7.38 12.53 6.23
N ARG A 129 7.55 13.58 7.06
CA ARG A 129 8.03 13.47 8.45
C ARG A 129 7.13 12.67 9.39
N SER A 130 5.92 12.33 8.94
CA SER A 130 5.01 11.48 9.69
C SER A 130 5.20 10.00 9.41
N ARG A 131 6.16 9.62 8.55
CA ARG A 131 6.42 8.23 8.16
C ARG A 131 7.91 7.90 8.31
N SER A 132 8.27 7.06 9.28
CA SER A 132 9.65 6.83 9.68
C SER A 132 9.82 5.66 10.63
N SER A 133 10.91 4.89 10.53
CA SER A 133 11.17 3.77 11.45
C SER A 133 11.43 4.16 12.91
N LEU A 134 11.49 5.47 13.18
CA LEU A 134 11.61 6.02 14.52
C LEU A 134 10.26 6.34 15.17
N LEU A 135 9.17 6.30 14.41
CA LEU A 135 7.81 6.49 14.90
C LEU A 135 7.24 5.16 15.39
N SER A 136 6.04 5.22 15.96
CA SER A 136 5.28 4.04 16.39
C SER A 136 4.07 3.94 15.50
N GLU A 137 3.67 2.71 15.16
CA GLU A 137 2.48 2.56 14.33
C GLU A 137 1.22 3.09 15.03
N ILE A 138 0.43 3.84 14.27
CA ILE A 138 -0.85 4.40 14.67
C ILE A 138 -1.92 3.77 13.79
N CYS A 139 -2.94 3.17 14.42
CA CYS A 139 -4.09 2.68 13.67
C CYS A 139 -4.96 3.86 13.23
N ASP A 140 -4.72 4.39 12.03
CA ASP A 140 -5.39 5.58 11.52
C ASP A 140 -6.36 5.28 10.33
N PRO A 141 -7.43 6.07 10.11
CA PRO A 141 -8.35 5.88 8.98
C PRO A 141 -7.74 6.13 7.61
N GLY A 142 -6.62 6.86 7.56
CA GLY A 142 -5.81 7.11 6.38
C GLY A 142 -5.04 5.88 5.91
N ASN A 143 -4.91 4.85 6.76
CA ASN A 143 -4.22 3.61 6.45
C ASN A 143 -2.80 3.94 5.96
N VAL A 144 -2.11 4.77 6.74
CA VAL A 144 -0.71 5.15 6.58
C VAL A 144 0.13 4.14 7.37
N ASP A 145 1.38 3.94 6.94
CA ASP A 145 2.36 3.14 7.69
C ASP A 145 3.39 4.13 8.24
N GLU A 146 3.20 4.49 9.50
CA GLU A 146 3.93 5.53 10.22
C GLU A 146 5.31 5.04 10.66
N ASP A 147 5.47 3.74 10.94
CA ASP A 147 6.72 3.15 11.47
C ASP A 147 7.55 2.38 10.44
N CYS A 148 7.13 2.39 9.18
CA CYS A 148 7.82 1.74 8.07
C CYS A 148 8.01 0.23 8.28
N ASP A 149 7.12 -0.42 9.04
CA ASP A 149 7.06 -1.86 9.23
C ASP A 149 5.72 -2.42 8.70
N GLU A 150 5.77 -3.01 7.49
CA GLU A 150 4.62 -3.65 6.84
C GLU A 150 3.95 -4.75 7.69
N THR A 151 4.61 -5.24 8.75
CA THR A 151 4.05 -6.26 9.65
C THR A 151 3.20 -5.70 10.77
N THR A 152 3.27 -4.40 11.03
CA THR A 152 2.48 -3.65 12.00
C THR A 152 1.40 -2.79 11.36
N PHE A 153 1.52 -2.51 10.05
CA PHE A 153 0.57 -1.74 9.25
C PHE A 153 -0.91 -2.11 9.48
N GLY A 154 -1.73 -1.11 9.84
CA GLY A 154 -3.19 -1.15 9.83
C GLY A 154 -3.90 -1.98 10.91
N ASP A 155 -3.19 -2.89 11.58
CA ASP A 155 -3.78 -3.84 12.57
C ASP A 155 -3.30 -3.61 14.02
N ARG A 156 -2.34 -2.71 14.26
CA ARG A 156 -1.71 -2.56 15.59
C ARG A 156 -1.54 -1.11 16.03
N ASP A 157 -2.34 -0.69 17.00
CA ASP A 157 -2.22 0.57 17.75
C ASP A 157 -1.16 0.45 18.87
N ASP A 158 0.13 0.65 18.59
CA ASP A 158 1.15 0.46 19.64
C ASP A 158 1.16 1.60 20.69
N ASP A 159 0.46 2.72 20.45
CA ASP A 159 0.31 3.86 21.37
C ASP A 159 -1.08 4.03 22.05
N SER A 160 -2.08 3.26 21.62
CA SER A 160 -3.37 3.05 22.32
C SER A 160 -4.23 4.31 22.60
N ASP A 161 -4.32 5.27 21.68
CA ASP A 161 -5.31 6.37 21.76
C ASP A 161 -6.40 6.31 20.68
N ASP A 162 -7.51 5.63 21.03
CA ASP A 162 -8.83 5.72 20.37
C ASP A 162 -9.55 7.07 20.64
#